data_AF-A0A2A4P7D3-F1
#
_entry.id   AF-A0A2A4P7D3-F1
#
_cell.length_a   1.000
_cell.length_b   1.000
_cell.length_c   1.000
_cell.angle_alpha   90.00
_cell.angle_beta   90.00
_cell.angle_gamma   90.00
#
_symmetry.space_group_name_H-M   'P 1'
#
loop_
_entity.id
_entity.type
_entity.pdbx_description
1 polymer ?
#
loop_
_entity_poly.entity_id
_entity_poly.type
_entity_poly.pdbx_seq_one_letter_code
_entity_poly.pdbx_strand_id
1 'polypeptide(L)'
;MTRGYIVPIGGAEKKIRNRAILRRFLAVSGGDQARIAVIPTASKLAETGQLYVDLFEDLGAHQVDSLPFQERSDCTRRDWLKILEQASGVFITGGNQLRLSTTIGGTTVSELLRIRNNQDGLTVGGTSAGASILSEHMIAYGKEGPTPRADMVSLVPGFGLTHEIIVDQHFRKRDRLGRLLAALAFNPRPIGIGLDENTAAFISPTDLIEVLGTGAITIVDPSGMEFSSMDSAHKNAPVSVLGIQLHVLTEGCTYDIPTRKAAHGPVMI
;
A
#
# COMPACT_ATOMS: atom_id res chain seq x y z
N MET A 1 -21.72 8.39 -4.03
CA MET A 1 -20.87 7.98 -2.90
C MET A 1 -19.42 8.00 -3.36
N THR A 2 -18.47 8.25 -2.46
CA THR A 2 -17.05 8.48 -2.77
C THR A 2 -16.19 7.30 -2.30
N ARG A 3 -15.12 6.99 -3.04
CA ARG A 3 -14.09 6.01 -2.61
C ARG A 3 -13.53 6.38 -1.23
N GLY A 4 -13.12 5.40 -0.42
CA GLY A 4 -12.39 5.60 0.84
C GLY A 4 -10.88 5.76 0.63
N TYR A 5 -10.14 6.18 1.65
CA TYR A 5 -8.69 6.35 1.51
C TYR A 5 -7.97 5.01 1.25
N ILE A 6 -6.90 5.05 0.45
CA ILE A 6 -5.96 3.94 0.29
C ILE A 6 -4.63 4.39 0.90
N VAL A 7 -4.12 3.68 1.90
CA VAL A 7 -2.99 4.14 2.72
C VAL A 7 -1.86 3.10 2.78
N PRO A 8 -1.00 3.00 1.74
CA PRO A 8 0.19 2.18 1.80
C PRO A 8 1.29 2.83 2.66
N ILE A 9 1.90 2.02 3.53
CA ILE A 9 2.95 2.42 4.48
C ILE A 9 4.21 1.58 4.23
N GLY A 10 5.38 2.22 4.14
CA GLY A 10 6.62 1.58 3.75
C GLY A 10 7.23 0.56 4.72
N GLY A 11 6.58 0.29 5.86
CA GLY A 11 7.06 -0.62 6.90
C GLY A 11 7.70 0.09 8.08
N ALA A 12 7.86 -0.64 9.20
CA ALA A 12 8.55 -0.19 10.41
C ALA A 12 8.10 1.18 10.93
N GLU A 13 6.80 1.48 10.80
CA GLU A 13 6.23 2.71 11.33
C GLU A 13 6.32 2.78 12.86
N LYS A 14 6.36 4.00 13.40
CA LYS A 14 6.49 4.24 14.84
C LYS A 14 5.25 3.76 15.60
N LYS A 15 5.47 2.81 16.52
CA LYS A 15 4.42 2.21 17.38
C LYS A 15 4.46 2.67 18.83
N ILE A 16 5.57 3.26 19.29
CA ILE A 16 5.74 3.61 20.71
C ILE A 16 5.47 5.11 20.94
N ARG A 17 6.34 5.98 20.41
CA ARG A 17 6.22 7.44 20.56
C ARG A 17 5.92 8.09 19.21
N ASN A 18 5.01 9.07 19.20
CA ASN A 18 4.61 9.84 18.03
C ASN A 18 4.10 8.95 16.87
N ARG A 19 2.91 8.36 17.06
CA ARG A 19 2.22 7.47 16.10
C ARG A 19 1.50 8.26 14.99
N ALA A 20 2.18 9.22 14.35
CA ALA A 20 1.56 10.18 13.42
C ALA A 20 0.79 9.50 12.28
N ILE A 21 1.38 8.48 11.65
CA ILE A 21 0.77 7.73 10.54
C ILE A 21 -0.50 6.99 11.02
N LEU A 22 -0.44 6.24 12.13
CA LEU A 22 -1.59 5.51 12.65
C LEU A 22 -2.70 6.45 13.13
N ARG A 23 -2.34 7.59 13.73
CA ARG A 23 -3.30 8.64 14.12
C ARG A 23 -3.99 9.25 12.90
N ARG A 24 -3.25 9.56 11.83
CA ARG A 24 -3.84 10.06 10.59
C ARG A 24 -4.73 9.01 9.94
N PHE A 25 -4.31 7.75 9.92
CA PHE A 25 -5.14 6.63 9.46
C PHE A 25 -6.47 6.55 10.23
N LEU A 26 -6.42 6.62 11.57
CA LEU A 26 -7.63 6.65 12.40
C LEU A 26 -8.53 7.85 12.05
N ALA A 27 -7.95 9.05 11.93
CA ALA A 27 -8.69 10.26 11.59
C ALA A 27 -9.43 10.15 10.25
N VAL A 28 -8.78 9.62 9.20
CA VAL A 28 -9.44 9.41 7.89
C VAL A 28 -10.33 8.16 7.86
N SER A 29 -10.37 7.38 8.93
CA SER A 29 -11.24 6.22 9.11
C SER A 29 -12.45 6.52 10.01
N GLY A 30 -12.69 7.78 10.38
CA GLY A 30 -13.82 8.20 11.21
C GLY A 30 -13.44 8.70 12.61
N GLY A 31 -12.15 8.81 12.93
CA GLY A 31 -11.68 9.37 14.19
C GLY A 31 -12.12 8.57 15.41
N ASP A 32 -12.76 9.24 16.36
CA ASP A 32 -13.25 8.66 17.62
C ASP A 32 -14.45 7.72 17.42
N GLN A 33 -15.16 7.83 16.29
CA GLN A 33 -16.25 6.92 15.91
C GLN A 33 -15.77 5.73 15.05
N ALA A 34 -14.46 5.65 14.78
CA ALA A 34 -13.93 4.65 13.87
C ALA A 34 -14.07 3.22 14.41
N ARG A 35 -14.55 2.32 13.54
CA ARG A 35 -14.56 0.86 13.74
C ARG A 35 -13.44 0.28 12.88
N ILE A 36 -12.35 -0.13 13.50
CA ILE A 36 -11.14 -0.59 12.81
C ILE A 36 -11.07 -2.12 12.81
N ALA A 37 -10.97 -2.73 11.63
CA ALA A 37 -10.65 -4.15 11.52
C ALA A 37 -9.16 -4.33 11.20
N VAL A 38 -8.44 -5.05 12.04
CA VAL A 38 -7.02 -5.40 11.84
C VAL A 38 -6.93 -6.77 11.19
N ILE A 39 -6.19 -6.87 10.07
CA ILE A 39 -5.91 -8.13 9.38
C ILE A 39 -4.44 -8.50 9.56
N PRO A 40 -4.10 -9.37 10.53
CA PRO A 40 -2.72 -9.76 10.82
C PRO A 40 -2.19 -10.92 9.96
N THR A 41 -2.94 -11.37 8.95
CA THR A 41 -2.67 -12.58 8.15
C THR A 41 -1.26 -12.67 7.55
N ALA A 42 -0.64 -11.54 7.19
CA ALA A 42 0.73 -11.54 6.68
C ALA A 42 1.76 -12.01 7.72
N SER A 43 1.52 -11.72 8.99
CA SER A 43 2.45 -11.97 10.09
C SER A 43 2.53 -13.46 10.43
N LYS A 44 3.68 -13.87 10.97
CA LYS A 44 3.86 -15.18 11.60
C LYS A 44 3.71 -15.12 13.13
N LEU A 45 3.66 -13.92 13.69
CA LEU A 45 3.61 -13.65 15.12
C LEU A 45 2.15 -13.47 15.54
N ALA A 46 1.67 -14.34 16.42
CA ALA A 46 0.27 -14.37 16.86
C ALA A 46 -0.16 -13.07 17.55
N GLU A 47 0.78 -12.42 18.25
CA GLU A 47 0.62 -11.17 18.96
C GLU A 47 0.47 -9.94 18.06
N THR A 48 0.75 -10.06 16.74
CA THR A 48 0.70 -8.90 15.84
C THR A 48 -0.70 -8.31 15.77
N GLY A 49 -1.75 -9.14 15.76
CA GLY A 49 -3.13 -8.65 15.75
C GLY A 49 -3.44 -7.82 16.99
N GLN A 50 -3.19 -8.40 18.17
CA GLN A 50 -3.43 -7.74 19.46
C GLN A 50 -2.63 -6.44 19.60
N LEU A 51 -1.37 -6.42 19.15
CA LEU A 51 -0.56 -5.21 19.16
C LEU A 51 -1.26 -4.06 18.44
N TYR A 52 -1.81 -4.26 17.24
CA TYR A 52 -2.50 -3.17 16.54
C TYR A 52 -3.87 -2.84 17.14
N VAL A 53 -4.55 -3.82 17.76
CA VAL A 53 -5.76 -3.57 18.55
C VAL A 53 -5.45 -2.55 19.64
N ASP A 54 -4.47 -2.86 20.50
CA ASP A 54 -4.04 -1.99 21.60
C ASP A 54 -3.62 -0.60 21.08
N LEU A 55 -2.88 -0.55 19.96
CA LEU A 55 -2.42 0.71 19.38
C LEU A 55 -3.56 1.62 18.91
N PHE A 56 -4.62 1.08 18.31
CA PHE A 56 -5.76 1.87 17.82
C PHE A 56 -6.74 2.22 18.93
N GLU A 57 -6.93 1.33 19.92
CA GLU A 57 -7.70 1.63 21.14
C GLU A 57 -7.05 2.77 21.93
N ASP A 58 -5.73 2.72 22.15
CA ASP A 58 -4.94 3.80 22.76
C ASP A 58 -5.09 5.14 22.03
N LEU A 59 -5.29 5.11 20.70
CA LEU A 59 -5.47 6.29 19.87
C LEU A 59 -6.91 6.83 19.89
N GLY A 60 -7.85 6.10 20.53
CA GLY A 60 -9.24 6.50 20.72
C GLY A 60 -10.23 5.97 19.70
N ALA A 61 -9.93 4.86 19.01
CA ALA A 61 -10.91 4.20 18.14
C ALA A 61 -12.13 3.71 18.95
N HIS A 62 -13.32 3.78 18.35
CA HIS A 62 -14.57 3.33 19.00
C HIS A 62 -14.58 1.83 19.25
N GLN A 63 -14.12 1.06 18.26
CA GLN A 63 -14.06 -0.39 18.31
C GLN A 63 -12.90 -0.87 17.43
N VAL A 64 -12.13 -1.85 17.91
CA VAL A 64 -11.07 -2.47 17.13
C VAL A 64 -11.16 -3.99 17.22
N ASP A 65 -11.25 -4.65 16.08
CA ASP A 65 -11.37 -6.11 15.98
C ASP A 65 -10.20 -6.70 15.19
N SER A 66 -9.55 -7.73 15.73
CA SER A 66 -8.52 -8.48 15.01
C SER A 66 -9.15 -9.68 14.30
N LEU A 67 -8.99 -9.75 12.97
CA LEU A 67 -9.53 -10.79 12.10
C LEU A 67 -8.37 -11.62 11.50
N PRO A 68 -7.79 -12.57 12.24
CA PRO A 68 -6.68 -13.38 11.76
C PRO A 68 -7.19 -14.45 10.80
N PHE A 69 -7.41 -14.11 9.52
CA PHE A 69 -7.64 -15.11 8.48
C PHE A 69 -6.37 -15.97 8.35
N GLN A 70 -6.37 -17.15 8.96
CA GLN A 70 -5.23 -18.07 8.95
C GLN A 70 -5.31 -18.99 7.73
N GLU A 71 -6.52 -19.38 7.38
CA GLU A 71 -6.84 -20.29 6.29
C GLU A 71 -7.86 -19.68 5.32
N ARG A 72 -7.93 -20.21 4.10
CA ARG A 72 -8.86 -19.68 3.08
C ARG A 72 -10.33 -19.87 3.47
N SER A 73 -10.63 -20.88 4.27
CA SER A 73 -11.95 -21.17 4.83
C SER A 73 -12.43 -20.08 5.80
N ASP A 74 -11.51 -19.37 6.48
CA ASP A 74 -11.89 -18.25 7.35
C ASP A 74 -12.54 -17.11 6.58
N CYS A 75 -12.24 -16.97 5.28
CA CYS A 75 -12.74 -15.89 4.44
C CYS A 75 -14.23 -16.00 4.09
N THR A 76 -14.92 -17.05 4.55
CA THR A 76 -16.37 -17.21 4.41
C THR A 76 -17.12 -17.14 5.76
N ARG A 77 -16.40 -16.87 6.85
CA ARG A 77 -16.95 -16.72 8.19
C ARG A 77 -17.88 -15.51 8.29
N ARG A 78 -19.17 -15.78 8.51
CA ARG A 78 -20.21 -14.74 8.56
C ARG A 78 -20.04 -13.75 9.72
N ASP A 79 -19.53 -14.21 10.85
CA ASP A 79 -19.24 -13.35 12.00
C ASP A 79 -18.15 -12.31 11.67
N TRP A 80 -17.09 -12.72 10.95
CA TRP A 80 -16.01 -11.80 10.54
C TRP A 80 -16.39 -10.91 9.36
N LEU A 81 -17.16 -11.42 8.41
CA LEU A 81 -17.68 -10.62 7.30
C LEU A 81 -18.58 -9.48 7.82
N LYS A 82 -19.41 -9.73 8.83
CA LYS A 82 -20.22 -8.68 9.49
C LYS A 82 -19.37 -7.58 10.12
N ILE A 83 -18.22 -7.93 10.71
CA ILE A 83 -17.28 -6.93 11.24
C ILE A 83 -16.74 -6.06 10.10
N LEU A 84 -16.34 -6.66 8.98
CA LEU A 84 -15.87 -5.93 7.80
C LEU A 84 -16.97 -5.07 7.13
N GLU A 85 -18.22 -5.53 7.14
CA GLU A 85 -19.39 -4.78 6.68
C GLU A 85 -19.69 -3.53 7.53
N GLN A 86 -19.29 -3.52 8.80
CA GLN A 86 -19.49 -2.41 9.73
C GLN A 86 -18.24 -1.55 9.94
N ALA A 87 -17.07 -2.03 9.51
CA ALA A 87 -15.82 -1.30 9.65
C ALA A 87 -15.85 0.02 8.87
N SER A 88 -15.18 1.03 9.42
CA SER A 88 -14.90 2.30 8.75
C SER A 88 -13.42 2.42 8.33
N GLY A 89 -12.56 1.57 8.92
CA GLY A 89 -11.18 1.39 8.50
C GLY A 89 -10.73 -0.07 8.57
N VAL A 90 -9.91 -0.51 7.61
CA VAL A 90 -9.24 -1.82 7.62
C VAL A 90 -7.74 -1.63 7.56
N PHE A 91 -7.02 -2.20 8.52
CA PHE A 91 -5.56 -2.10 8.59
C PHE A 91 -4.90 -3.47 8.39
N ILE A 92 -4.13 -3.61 7.30
CA ILE A 92 -3.45 -4.85 6.93
C ILE A 92 -2.00 -4.79 7.39
N THR A 93 -1.61 -5.71 8.27
CA THR A 93 -0.27 -5.69 8.86
C THR A 93 0.82 -6.23 7.92
N GLY A 94 2.08 -6.03 8.30
CA GLY A 94 3.24 -6.55 7.57
C GLY A 94 3.54 -8.03 7.82
N GLY A 95 4.45 -8.58 7.03
CA GLY A 95 4.86 -9.99 7.10
C GLY A 95 5.15 -10.54 5.71
N ASN A 96 4.48 -11.61 5.31
CA ASN A 96 4.61 -12.20 3.98
C ASN A 96 3.41 -11.85 3.09
N GLN A 97 3.66 -11.07 2.03
CA GLN A 97 2.66 -10.66 1.04
C GLN A 97 2.05 -11.84 0.25
N LEU A 98 2.80 -12.93 -0.01
CA LEU A 98 2.19 -14.11 -0.61
C LEU A 98 1.17 -14.75 0.32
N ARG A 99 1.41 -14.76 1.63
CA ARG A 99 0.44 -15.32 2.58
C ARG A 99 -0.88 -14.58 2.52
N LEU A 100 -0.84 -13.24 2.39
CA LEU A 100 -2.05 -12.45 2.13
C LEU A 100 -2.72 -12.84 0.82
N SER A 101 -1.97 -12.89 -0.28
CA SER A 101 -2.51 -13.19 -1.61
C SER A 101 -3.10 -14.61 -1.69
N THR A 102 -2.43 -15.63 -1.15
CA THR A 102 -2.90 -17.02 -1.21
C THR A 102 -4.05 -17.32 -0.24
N THR A 103 -4.14 -16.61 0.88
CA THR A 103 -5.19 -16.83 1.89
C THR A 103 -6.43 -15.99 1.62
N ILE A 104 -6.27 -14.70 1.26
CA ILE A 104 -7.38 -13.74 1.13
C ILE A 104 -7.67 -13.39 -0.34
N GLY A 105 -6.67 -13.42 -1.22
CA GLY A 105 -6.84 -13.07 -2.63
C GLY A 105 -7.90 -13.93 -3.32
N GLY A 106 -8.78 -13.27 -4.09
CA GLY A 106 -9.87 -13.94 -4.82
C GLY A 106 -10.96 -14.52 -3.90
N THR A 107 -11.01 -14.14 -2.63
CA THR A 107 -12.09 -14.52 -1.70
C THR A 107 -13.08 -13.39 -1.52
N THR A 108 -14.24 -13.70 -0.92
CA THR A 108 -15.26 -12.74 -0.51
C THR A 108 -14.72 -11.59 0.34
N VAL A 109 -13.68 -11.84 1.15
CA VAL A 109 -13.03 -10.77 1.94
C VAL A 109 -12.37 -9.74 1.03
N SER A 110 -11.51 -10.15 0.10
CA SER A 110 -10.85 -9.22 -0.83
C SER A 110 -11.85 -8.45 -1.71
N GLU A 111 -12.93 -9.13 -2.13
CA GLU A 111 -14.01 -8.51 -2.90
C GLU A 111 -14.79 -7.49 -2.07
N LEU A 112 -15.16 -7.84 -0.84
CA LEU A 112 -15.85 -6.95 0.09
C LEU A 112 -15.01 -5.69 0.37
N LEU A 113 -13.71 -5.84 0.66
CA LEU A 113 -12.82 -4.70 0.88
C LEU A 113 -12.77 -3.77 -0.35
N ARG A 114 -12.69 -4.33 -1.55
CA ARG A 114 -12.67 -3.55 -2.80
C ARG A 114 -14.00 -2.82 -3.03
N ILE A 115 -15.13 -3.50 -2.87
CA ILE A 115 -16.47 -2.91 -3.05
C ILE A 115 -16.67 -1.79 -2.04
N ARG A 116 -16.44 -2.06 -0.75
CA ARG A 116 -16.64 -1.06 0.32
C ARG A 116 -15.67 0.11 0.21
N ASN A 117 -14.42 -0.13 -0.19
CA ASN A 117 -13.50 0.98 -0.45
C ASN A 117 -14.01 1.84 -1.60
N ASN A 118 -14.46 1.24 -2.71
CA ASN A 118 -14.89 2.01 -3.88
C ASN A 118 -16.24 2.72 -3.68
N GLN A 119 -17.17 2.12 -2.94
CA GLN A 119 -18.57 2.55 -2.90
C GLN A 119 -18.98 3.15 -1.55
N ASP A 120 -18.42 2.70 -0.43
CA ASP A 120 -18.92 3.03 0.92
C ASP A 120 -17.97 3.92 1.71
N GLY A 121 -16.88 4.39 1.09
CA GLY A 121 -15.90 5.23 1.77
C GLY A 121 -15.00 4.48 2.78
N LEU A 122 -14.97 3.14 2.76
CA LEU A 122 -14.10 2.36 3.66
C LEU A 122 -12.64 2.71 3.43
N THR A 123 -11.96 3.22 4.46
CA THR A 123 -10.51 3.43 4.40
C THR A 123 -9.79 2.09 4.52
N VAL A 124 -8.84 1.81 3.63
CA VAL A 124 -8.00 0.61 3.69
C VAL A 124 -6.53 1.00 3.66
N GLY A 125 -5.78 0.58 4.67
CA GLY A 125 -4.36 0.85 4.78
C GLY A 125 -3.59 -0.41 5.09
N GLY A 126 -2.28 -0.36 4.89
CA GLY A 126 -1.42 -1.45 5.29
C GLY A 126 0.05 -1.11 5.28
N THR A 127 0.82 -1.87 6.05
CA THR A 127 2.26 -1.65 6.24
C THR A 127 3.09 -2.80 5.67
N SER A 128 4.21 -2.49 5.01
CA SER A 128 5.09 -3.48 4.38
C SER A 128 4.28 -4.39 3.42
N ALA A 129 4.22 -5.71 3.65
CA ALA A 129 3.38 -6.61 2.86
C ALA A 129 1.92 -6.14 2.68
N GLY A 130 1.32 -5.53 3.72
CA GLY A 130 -0.02 -4.96 3.65
C GLY A 130 -0.13 -3.70 2.79
N ALA A 131 0.98 -2.99 2.51
CA ALA A 131 1.02 -1.87 1.57
C ALA A 131 1.02 -2.37 0.11
N SER A 132 1.84 -3.39 -0.16
CA SER A 132 1.98 -3.97 -1.51
C SER A 132 0.69 -4.63 -2.00
N ILE A 133 -0.11 -5.23 -1.12
CA ILE A 133 -1.35 -5.95 -1.50
C ILE A 133 -2.49 -5.00 -1.91
N LEU A 134 -2.41 -3.69 -1.63
CA LEU A 134 -3.52 -2.76 -1.87
C LEU A 134 -3.80 -2.54 -3.37
N SER A 135 -2.75 -2.53 -4.20
CA SER A 135 -2.85 -2.32 -5.64
C SER A 135 -3.33 -3.56 -6.39
N GLU A 136 -3.79 -3.39 -7.63
CA GLU A 136 -4.12 -4.50 -8.52
C GLU A 136 -2.88 -5.34 -8.86
N HIS A 137 -1.79 -4.68 -9.23
CA HIS A 137 -0.51 -5.32 -9.47
C HIS A 137 0.38 -5.17 -8.23
N MET A 138 0.69 -6.30 -7.59
CA MET A 138 1.54 -6.36 -6.42
C MET A 138 2.92 -6.92 -6.77
N ILE A 139 3.99 -6.24 -6.34
CA ILE A 139 5.34 -6.81 -6.35
C ILE A 139 5.43 -7.87 -5.24
N ALA A 140 5.36 -9.15 -5.61
CA ALA A 140 5.47 -10.27 -4.67
C ALA A 140 6.94 -10.56 -4.32
N TYR A 141 7.81 -10.54 -5.32
CA TYR A 141 9.24 -10.79 -5.17
C TYR A 141 10.02 -9.93 -6.14
N GLY A 142 11.30 -9.74 -5.82
CA GLY A 142 12.23 -9.19 -6.77
C GLY A 142 13.61 -9.01 -6.17
N LYS A 143 14.61 -9.03 -7.04
CA LYS A 143 16.00 -8.78 -6.66
C LYS A 143 16.19 -7.29 -6.32
N GLU A 144 17.13 -7.00 -5.44
CA GLU A 144 17.57 -5.65 -5.12
C GLU A 144 18.59 -5.18 -6.17
N GLY A 145 18.73 -3.87 -6.32
CA GLY A 145 19.69 -3.24 -7.22
C GLY A 145 19.10 -2.07 -8.02
N PRO A 146 19.97 -1.19 -8.56
CA PRO A 146 19.51 0.05 -9.17
C PRO A 146 19.13 -0.14 -10.65
N THR A 147 19.70 -1.15 -11.32
CA THR A 147 19.49 -1.40 -12.75
C THR A 147 18.29 -2.32 -12.97
N PRO A 148 17.24 -1.89 -13.70
CA PRO A 148 16.11 -2.75 -14.04
C PRO A 148 16.56 -3.93 -14.91
N ARG A 149 16.04 -5.13 -14.63
CA ARG A 149 16.26 -6.35 -15.43
C ARG A 149 14.93 -7.08 -15.66
N ALA A 150 14.83 -7.79 -16.77
CA ALA A 150 13.57 -8.39 -17.22
C ALA A 150 12.94 -9.39 -16.21
N ASP A 151 13.77 -10.14 -15.48
CA ASP A 151 13.33 -11.10 -14.45
C ASP A 151 13.55 -10.59 -13.01
N MET A 152 13.73 -9.27 -12.85
CA MET A 152 14.02 -8.67 -11.55
C MET A 152 12.81 -8.64 -10.62
N VAL A 153 11.60 -8.75 -11.17
CA VAL A 153 10.34 -8.58 -10.44
C VAL A 153 9.36 -9.70 -10.78
N SER A 154 8.60 -10.13 -9.78
CA SER A 154 7.44 -11.02 -9.96
C SER A 154 6.20 -10.28 -9.50
N LEU A 155 5.32 -9.98 -10.46
CA LEU A 155 4.03 -9.39 -10.21
C LEU A 155 2.99 -10.48 -9.95
N VAL A 156 2.15 -10.28 -8.94
CA VAL A 156 0.97 -11.10 -8.68
C VAL A 156 -0.24 -10.18 -8.43
N PRO A 157 -1.47 -10.67 -8.60
CA PRO A 157 -2.65 -9.90 -8.22
C PRO A 157 -2.66 -9.56 -6.73
N GLY A 158 -2.89 -8.28 -6.42
CA GLY A 158 -3.25 -7.81 -5.09
C GLY A 158 -4.77 -7.81 -4.89
N PHE A 159 -5.26 -6.97 -3.98
CA PHE A 159 -6.70 -6.81 -3.73
C PHE A 159 -7.38 -5.92 -4.77
N GLY A 160 -6.61 -5.11 -5.51
CA GLY A 160 -7.14 -4.29 -6.59
C GLY A 160 -8.06 -3.19 -6.07
N LEU A 161 -7.69 -2.53 -4.97
CA LEU A 161 -8.41 -1.33 -4.50
C LEU A 161 -8.23 -0.16 -5.47
N THR A 162 -7.09 -0.12 -6.14
CA THR A 162 -6.82 0.76 -7.27
C THR A 162 -5.86 0.08 -8.25
N HIS A 163 -5.97 0.47 -9.52
CA HIS A 163 -5.10 0.05 -10.61
C HIS A 163 -4.16 1.18 -11.06
N GLU A 164 -4.22 2.34 -10.38
CA GLU A 164 -3.44 3.53 -10.73
C GLU A 164 -2.02 3.51 -10.17
N ILE A 165 -1.69 2.59 -9.25
CA ILE A 165 -0.40 2.55 -8.57
C ILE A 165 0.18 1.12 -8.52
N ILE A 166 1.50 1.04 -8.46
CA ILE A 166 2.26 -0.14 -8.01
C ILE A 166 3.10 0.29 -6.81
N VAL A 167 2.96 -0.42 -5.69
CA VAL A 167 3.66 -0.08 -4.45
C VAL A 167 4.86 -0.99 -4.22
N ASP A 168 5.99 -0.38 -3.90
CA ASP A 168 7.15 -1.03 -3.31
C ASP A 168 7.49 -0.40 -1.96
N GLN A 169 7.92 -1.21 -1.00
CA GLN A 169 8.13 -0.84 0.41
C GLN A 169 9.56 -1.12 0.85
N HIS A 170 9.98 -0.63 2.02
CA HIS A 170 11.40 -0.64 2.44
C HIS A 170 12.35 -0.11 1.35
N PHE A 171 11.90 0.88 0.57
CA PHE A 171 12.39 1.14 -0.79
C PHE A 171 13.87 1.54 -0.83
N ARG A 172 14.25 2.66 -0.19
CA ARG A 172 15.65 3.11 -0.20
C ARG A 172 16.59 2.18 0.55
N LYS A 173 16.14 1.58 1.65
CA LYS A 173 16.98 0.70 2.48
C LYS A 173 17.44 -0.57 1.75
N ARG A 174 16.77 -0.94 0.67
CA ARG A 174 16.96 -2.18 -0.07
C ARG A 174 17.24 -1.97 -1.55
N ASP A 175 17.57 -0.73 -1.95
CA ASP A 175 17.91 -0.36 -3.33
C ASP A 175 16.91 -0.92 -4.38
N ARG A 176 15.62 -0.61 -4.19
CA ARG A 176 14.51 -1.24 -4.93
C ARG A 176 14.07 -0.48 -6.19
N LEU A 177 14.83 0.52 -6.63
CA LEU A 177 14.48 1.30 -7.82
C LEU A 177 14.46 0.45 -9.10
N GLY A 178 15.46 -0.41 -9.30
CA GLY A 178 15.55 -1.23 -10.50
C GLY A 178 14.34 -2.15 -10.68
N ARG A 179 13.87 -2.79 -9.61
CA ARG A 179 12.70 -3.69 -9.71
C ARG A 179 11.38 -2.96 -9.88
N LEU A 180 11.25 -1.74 -9.33
CA LEU A 180 10.07 -0.90 -9.56
C LEU A 180 10.03 -0.41 -11.02
N LEU A 181 11.16 0.04 -11.57
CA LEU A 181 11.28 0.38 -12.98
C LEU A 181 10.98 -0.82 -13.89
N ALA A 182 11.48 -2.01 -13.54
CA ALA A 182 11.17 -3.24 -14.27
C ALA A 182 9.66 -3.56 -14.23
N ALA A 183 8.97 -3.31 -13.12
CA ALA A 183 7.52 -3.49 -13.04
C ALA A 183 6.75 -2.55 -13.98
N LEU A 184 7.16 -1.28 -14.04
CA LEU A 184 6.52 -0.26 -14.88
C LEU A 184 6.87 -0.40 -16.37
N ALA A 185 8.02 -1.00 -16.68
CA ALA A 185 8.45 -1.24 -18.06
C ALA A 185 7.55 -2.21 -18.83
N PHE A 186 6.71 -3.00 -18.14
CA PHE A 186 5.68 -3.84 -18.76
C PHE A 186 4.45 -3.04 -19.19
N ASN A 187 4.06 -2.00 -18.44
CA ASN A 187 2.87 -1.21 -18.70
C ASN A 187 3.00 0.18 -18.03
N PRO A 188 3.03 1.28 -18.81
CA PRO A 188 3.18 2.64 -18.28
C PRO A 188 1.88 3.27 -17.75
N ARG A 189 0.80 2.49 -17.56
CA ARG A 189 -0.45 3.02 -17.01
C ARG A 189 -0.32 3.41 -15.53
N PRO A 190 0.04 2.52 -14.59
CA PRO A 190 0.17 2.89 -13.18
C PRO A 190 1.43 3.72 -12.93
N ILE A 191 1.40 4.53 -11.88
CA ILE A 191 2.62 5.11 -11.31
C ILE A 191 3.28 4.12 -10.34
N GLY A 192 4.60 4.16 -10.22
CA GLY A 192 5.31 3.46 -9.16
C GLY A 192 5.43 4.32 -7.91
N ILE A 193 5.19 3.73 -6.74
CA ILE A 193 5.40 4.37 -5.45
C ILE A 193 6.41 3.54 -4.65
N GLY A 194 7.62 4.05 -4.52
CA GLY A 194 8.64 3.52 -3.60
C GLY A 194 8.52 4.17 -2.23
N LEU A 195 8.12 3.41 -1.21
CA LEU A 195 7.90 3.89 0.16
C LEU A 195 9.09 3.56 1.06
N ASP A 196 9.67 4.59 1.67
CA ASP A 196 10.61 4.42 2.77
C ASP A 196 9.92 3.97 4.06
N GLU A 197 10.69 3.38 4.96
CA GLU A 197 10.20 3.03 6.29
C GLU A 197 9.68 4.25 7.06
N ASN A 198 8.70 4.02 7.92
CA ASN A 198 8.00 5.04 8.69
C ASN A 198 7.53 6.23 7.81
N THR A 199 7.07 5.92 6.59
CA THR A 199 6.53 6.86 5.62
C THR A 199 5.31 6.25 4.94
N ALA A 200 4.28 7.05 4.72
CA ALA A 200 3.01 6.64 4.14
C ALA A 200 2.60 7.60 3.03
N ALA A 201 1.91 7.06 2.03
CA ALA A 201 1.18 7.82 1.03
C ALA A 201 -0.32 7.75 1.39
N PHE A 202 -0.93 8.88 1.73
CA PHE A 202 -2.37 8.97 1.95
C PHE A 202 -3.03 9.30 0.61
N ILE A 203 -3.64 8.30 -0.03
CA ILE A 203 -4.29 8.46 -1.33
C ILE A 203 -5.76 8.75 -1.08
N SER A 204 -6.14 10.02 -1.27
CA SER A 204 -7.48 10.54 -1.05
C SER A 204 -8.49 9.95 -2.05
N PRO A 205 -9.81 10.11 -1.84
CA PRO A 205 -10.85 9.71 -2.80
C PRO A 205 -10.74 10.37 -4.19
N THR A 206 -10.01 11.48 -4.29
CA THR A 206 -9.75 12.21 -5.55
C THR A 206 -8.39 11.86 -6.16
N ASP A 207 -7.75 10.79 -5.68
CA ASP A 207 -6.43 10.34 -6.12
C ASP A 207 -5.31 11.38 -5.92
N LEU A 208 -5.48 12.25 -4.91
CA LEU A 208 -4.41 13.10 -4.39
C LEU A 208 -3.62 12.32 -3.34
N ILE A 209 -2.32 12.20 -3.55
CA ILE A 209 -1.38 11.64 -2.60
C ILE A 209 -0.89 12.76 -1.67
N GLU A 210 -0.98 12.54 -0.36
CA GLU A 210 -0.31 13.35 0.67
C GLU A 210 0.75 12.48 1.37
N VAL A 211 1.98 12.99 1.49
CA VAL A 211 3.07 12.27 2.16
C VAL A 211 3.06 12.55 3.66
N LEU A 212 3.16 11.49 4.47
CA LEU A 212 3.33 11.60 5.91
C LEU A 212 4.40 10.64 6.42
N GLY A 213 5.36 11.13 7.21
CA GLY A 213 6.35 10.30 7.87
C GLY A 213 7.76 10.87 7.81
N THR A 214 8.75 10.08 8.24
CA THR A 214 10.12 10.58 8.45
C THR A 214 11.07 10.37 7.26
N GLY A 215 10.65 9.58 6.27
CA GLY A 215 11.42 9.33 5.05
C GLY A 215 10.85 10.10 3.87
N ALA A 216 10.94 9.48 2.69
CA ALA A 216 10.34 10.00 1.47
C ALA A 216 9.53 8.92 0.76
N ILE A 217 8.65 9.34 -0.14
CA ILE A 217 8.12 8.49 -1.19
C ILE A 217 8.80 8.86 -2.51
N THR A 218 9.19 7.86 -3.28
CA THR A 218 9.68 8.03 -4.66
C THR A 218 8.54 7.73 -5.61
N ILE A 219 8.04 8.75 -6.30
CA ILE A 219 7.10 8.58 -7.40
C ILE A 219 7.90 8.34 -8.68
N VAL A 220 7.61 7.25 -9.35
CA VAL A 220 8.11 6.93 -10.70
C VAL A 220 6.92 7.02 -11.64
N ASP A 221 6.85 8.08 -12.43
CA ASP A 221 5.78 8.28 -13.40
C ASP A 221 6.25 7.89 -14.81
N PRO A 222 5.71 6.80 -15.38
CA PRO A 222 6.03 6.36 -16.74
C PRO A 222 5.12 6.98 -17.81
N SER A 223 4.29 7.98 -17.49
CA SER A 223 3.35 8.60 -18.44
C SER A 223 4.04 9.21 -19.68
N GLY A 224 5.28 9.68 -19.53
CA GLY A 224 6.13 10.16 -20.61
C GLY A 224 7.02 9.09 -21.26
N MET A 225 6.81 7.79 -20.97
CA MET A 225 7.72 6.74 -21.42
C MET A 225 7.74 6.62 -22.95
N GLU A 226 8.92 6.87 -23.53
CA GLU A 226 9.13 6.87 -24.98
C GLU A 226 9.55 5.50 -25.52
N PHE A 227 10.22 4.71 -24.68
CA PHE A 227 10.77 3.41 -25.06
C PHE A 227 10.93 2.50 -23.85
N SER A 228 10.66 1.20 -24.05
CA SER A 228 10.98 0.11 -23.13
C SER A 228 11.51 -1.06 -23.93
N SER A 229 12.66 -1.61 -23.56
CA SER A 229 13.20 -2.82 -24.20
C SER A 229 12.66 -4.13 -23.57
N MET A 230 11.60 -4.05 -22.75
CA MET A 230 11.13 -5.17 -21.93
C MET A 230 10.60 -6.34 -22.75
N ASP A 231 9.97 -6.08 -23.90
CA ASP A 231 9.37 -7.09 -24.78
C ASP A 231 10.39 -8.02 -25.46
N SER A 232 11.61 -7.52 -25.66
CA SER A 232 12.70 -8.17 -26.37
C SER A 232 13.85 -8.58 -25.46
N ALA A 233 13.80 -8.20 -24.17
CA ALA A 233 14.83 -8.53 -23.20
C ALA A 233 14.81 -10.03 -22.84
N HIS A 234 15.97 -10.68 -22.97
CA HIS A 234 16.16 -12.03 -22.45
C HIS A 234 16.23 -12.04 -20.92
N LYS A 235 16.09 -13.24 -20.33
CA LYS A 235 16.17 -13.42 -18.87
C LYS A 235 17.45 -12.78 -18.30
N ASN A 236 17.31 -12.02 -17.22
CA ASN A 236 18.39 -11.30 -16.53
C ASN A 236 19.10 -10.21 -17.37
N ALA A 237 18.65 -9.92 -18.59
CA ALA A 237 19.17 -8.79 -19.36
C ALA A 237 18.74 -7.46 -18.71
N PRO A 238 19.62 -6.43 -18.72
CA PRO A 238 19.23 -5.06 -18.40
C PRO A 238 18.09 -4.58 -19.30
N VAL A 239 17.20 -3.77 -18.75
CA VAL A 239 16.08 -3.17 -19.50
C VAL A 239 16.35 -1.67 -19.65
N SER A 240 16.26 -1.18 -20.89
CA SER A 240 16.28 0.25 -21.17
C SER A 240 14.87 0.82 -21.05
N VAL A 241 14.73 1.92 -20.32
CA VAL A 241 13.47 2.68 -20.22
C VAL A 241 13.80 4.17 -20.38
N LEU A 242 13.13 4.85 -21.32
CA LEU A 242 13.36 6.26 -21.63
C LEU A 242 12.11 7.09 -21.32
N GLY A 243 12.27 8.35 -20.91
CA GLY A 243 11.14 9.26 -20.67
C GLY A 243 10.44 9.10 -19.32
N ILE A 244 11.11 8.55 -18.31
CA ILE A 244 10.56 8.39 -16.96
C ILE A 244 10.74 9.66 -16.14
N GLN A 245 9.67 10.12 -15.49
CA GLN A 245 9.73 11.21 -14.52
C GLN A 245 9.85 10.65 -13.10
N LEU A 246 10.71 11.26 -12.29
CA LEU A 246 10.94 10.86 -10.91
C LEU A 246 10.74 12.05 -9.97
N HIS A 247 9.97 11.83 -8.91
CA HIS A 247 9.82 12.77 -7.80
C HIS A 247 10.18 12.10 -6.48
N VAL A 248 10.95 12.80 -5.64
CA VAL A 248 11.18 12.39 -4.25
C VAL A 248 10.43 13.36 -3.36
N LEU A 249 9.40 12.87 -2.67
CA LEU A 249 8.45 13.67 -1.92
C LEU A 249 8.58 13.34 -0.43
N THR A 250 8.74 14.37 0.40
CA THR A 250 8.83 14.27 1.86
C THR A 250 7.53 14.73 2.50
N GLU A 251 7.43 14.64 3.83
CA GLU A 251 6.23 15.02 4.59
C GLU A 251 5.64 16.36 4.13
N GLY A 252 4.31 16.37 3.93
CA GLY A 252 3.57 17.55 3.47
C GLY A 252 3.57 17.79 1.96
N CYS A 253 4.47 17.17 1.20
CA CYS A 253 4.38 17.20 -0.26
C CYS A 253 3.17 16.41 -0.76
N THR A 254 2.67 16.78 -1.94
CA THR A 254 1.56 16.10 -2.59
C THR A 254 1.87 15.68 -4.02
N TYR A 255 1.13 14.68 -4.52
CA TYR A 255 1.14 14.27 -5.92
C TYR A 255 -0.28 13.95 -6.37
N ASP A 256 -0.74 14.63 -7.41
CA ASP A 256 -2.06 14.42 -8.00
C ASP A 256 -1.94 13.39 -9.15
N ILE A 257 -2.49 12.18 -8.93
CA ILE A 257 -2.37 11.07 -9.88
C ILE A 257 -3.03 11.38 -11.23
N PRO A 258 -4.24 11.97 -11.30
CA PRO A 258 -4.88 12.32 -12.59
C PRO A 258 -4.10 13.34 -13.41
N THR A 259 -3.57 14.39 -12.76
CA THR A 259 -2.87 15.49 -13.45
C THR A 259 -1.37 15.26 -13.59
N ARG A 260 -0.82 14.23 -12.94
CA ARG A 260 0.62 13.90 -12.89
C ARG A 260 1.48 15.05 -12.36
N LYS A 261 0.98 15.79 -11.35
CA LYS A 261 1.67 16.96 -10.78
C LYS A 261 2.04 16.76 -9.33
N ALA A 262 3.31 16.99 -9.03
CA ALA A 262 3.81 17.12 -7.66
C ALA A 262 3.71 18.58 -7.16
N ALA A 263 3.42 18.76 -5.88
CA ALA A 263 3.55 20.05 -5.20
C ALA A 263 4.33 19.91 -3.90
N HIS A 264 5.05 20.98 -3.53
CA HIS A 264 5.83 20.98 -2.29
C HIS A 264 4.93 21.22 -1.07
N GLY A 265 5.30 20.63 0.06
CA GLY A 265 4.71 20.96 1.35
C GLY A 265 5.11 22.36 1.84
N PRO A 266 4.50 22.86 2.92
CA PRO A 266 4.95 24.10 3.56
C PRO A 266 6.41 23.97 3.99
N VAL A 267 7.25 24.92 3.57
CA VAL A 267 8.65 25.00 4.02
C VAL A 267 8.66 25.48 5.46
N MET A 268 8.89 24.59 6.41
CA MET A 268 9.13 24.98 7.80
C MET A 268 10.56 25.53 7.89
N ILE A 269 10.68 26.86 7.98
CA ILE A 269 11.94 27.59 8.23
C ILE A 269 12.22 27.59 9.74
#